data_AF-A0A1J5R2N9-F1
#
_entry.id   AF-A0A1J5R2N9-F1
#
_cell.length_a   1.000
_cell.length_b   1.000
_cell.length_c   1.000
_cell.angle_alpha   90.00
_cell.angle_beta   90.00
_cell.angle_gamma   90.00
#
_symmetry.space_group_name_H-M   'P 1'
#
loop_
_entity.id
_entity.type
_entity.pdbx_description
1 polymer ?
#
loop_
_entity_poly.entity_id
_entity_poly.type
_entity_poly.pdbx_seq_one_letter_code
_entity_poly.pdbx_strand_id
1 'polypeptide(L)'
;MTADAAFTVDKYMPPNPHAPQSATELQAVVTLKAARDVARDIEDLRNRLKDDGIHPFQRQRLKDDLLEAAERLCNLLDLLMSWLTMVSASVRHPLSEGIQELRERLLSTGVRLIGDKADRLLTQADLASRGDGVFPLGISFRMAEAVANLLTTVEVLGGYEAMPEDVQEKLASAQDMVHHLRLMEENYAFAREFEEVDTPAEFDDPPSGFTLPRF
;
A
#
# COMPACT_ATOMS: atom_id res chain seq x y z
N MET A 1 43.61 31.60 -56.10
CA MET A 1 43.14 30.20 -56.13
C MET A 1 43.57 29.54 -54.83
N THR A 2 42.68 29.44 -53.85
CA THR A 2 42.73 28.44 -52.77
C THR A 2 41.30 28.24 -52.31
N ALA A 3 40.86 26.99 -52.40
CA ALA A 3 39.48 26.55 -52.40
C ALA A 3 38.87 26.50 -50.99
N ASP A 4 37.57 26.78 -50.96
CA ASP A 4 36.63 26.36 -49.93
C ASP A 4 36.76 24.86 -49.64
N ALA A 5 36.86 24.52 -48.36
CA ALA A 5 36.56 23.19 -47.86
C ALA A 5 35.53 23.34 -46.73
N ALA A 6 34.27 23.48 -47.13
CA ALA A 6 33.14 23.34 -46.23
C ALA A 6 33.06 21.89 -45.74
N PHE A 7 33.27 21.70 -44.45
CA PHE A 7 33.16 20.43 -43.76
C PHE A 7 31.68 20.13 -43.53
N THR A 8 31.05 19.38 -44.45
CA THR A 8 29.72 18.81 -44.27
C THR A 8 29.85 17.36 -43.78
N VAL A 9 29.86 17.17 -42.46
CA VAL A 9 29.65 15.85 -41.85
C VAL A 9 28.79 16.04 -40.62
N ASP A 10 27.46 15.99 -40.81
CA ASP A 10 26.51 15.56 -39.76
C ASP A 10 25.12 15.38 -40.38
N LYS A 11 25.05 14.49 -41.38
CA LYS A 11 23.78 14.06 -41.94
C LYS A 11 23.76 12.54 -41.95
N TYR A 12 22.73 11.99 -41.30
CA TYR A 12 22.36 10.57 -41.28
C TYR A 12 23.04 9.70 -40.22
N MET A 13 22.95 10.10 -38.95
CA MET A 13 22.72 9.07 -37.93
C MET A 13 21.24 8.70 -38.02
N PRO A 14 20.85 7.46 -38.37
CA PRO A 14 19.45 7.07 -38.39
C PRO A 14 18.88 7.29 -36.98
N PRO A 15 17.64 7.80 -36.85
CA PRO A 15 17.02 7.97 -35.55
C PRO A 15 17.02 6.61 -34.85
N ASN A 16 17.54 6.59 -33.61
CA ASN A 16 17.54 5.37 -32.79
C ASN A 16 16.09 4.84 -32.74
N PRO A 17 15.80 3.64 -33.28
CA PRO A 17 14.44 3.12 -33.36
C PRO A 17 13.79 2.90 -31.99
N HIS A 18 14.58 2.98 -30.92
CA HIS A 18 14.14 2.88 -29.52
C HIS A 18 14.06 4.24 -28.80
N ALA A 19 14.31 5.36 -29.48
CA ALA A 19 14.16 6.68 -28.87
C ALA A 19 12.65 6.99 -28.65
N PRO A 20 12.27 7.56 -27.49
CA PRO A 20 10.90 7.96 -27.25
C PRO A 20 10.46 9.02 -28.26
N GLN A 21 9.29 8.83 -28.87
CA GLN A 21 8.74 9.65 -29.93
C GLN A 21 7.61 10.56 -29.43
N SER A 22 7.10 10.30 -28.23
CA SER A 22 6.06 11.09 -27.57
C SER A 22 6.44 11.53 -26.16
N ALA A 23 5.75 12.54 -25.63
CA ALA A 23 5.91 12.98 -24.25
C ALA A 23 5.58 11.85 -23.24
N THR A 24 4.58 11.02 -23.54
CA THR A 24 4.21 9.84 -22.73
C THR A 24 5.33 8.81 -22.67
N GLU A 25 5.96 8.51 -23.80
CA GLU A 25 7.08 7.57 -23.84
C GLU A 25 8.31 8.12 -23.11
N LEU A 26 8.58 9.42 -23.24
CA LEU A 26 9.65 10.08 -22.49
C LEU A 26 9.38 9.97 -20.99
N GLN A 27 8.15 10.24 -20.55
CA GLN A 27 7.75 10.14 -19.14
C GLN A 27 7.89 8.70 -18.62
N ALA A 28 7.52 7.69 -19.42
CA ALA A 28 7.69 6.29 -19.07
C ALA A 28 9.17 5.91 -18.87
N VAL A 29 10.05 6.35 -19.77
CA VAL A 29 11.50 6.11 -19.66
C VAL A 29 12.09 6.82 -18.43
N VAL A 30 11.72 8.07 -18.18
CA VAL A 30 12.18 8.84 -17.02
C VAL A 30 11.76 8.18 -15.71
N THR A 31 10.54 7.68 -15.64
CA THR A 31 10.02 7.03 -14.45
C THR A 31 10.63 5.65 -14.23
N LEU A 32 10.90 4.89 -15.30
CA LEU A 32 11.64 3.63 -15.20
C LEU A 32 13.04 3.88 -14.62
N LYS A 33 13.69 4.97 -15.04
CA LYS A 33 14.96 5.39 -14.45
C LYS A 33 14.82 5.74 -12.97
N ALA A 34 13.82 6.55 -12.60
CA ALA A 34 13.55 6.88 -11.20
C ALA A 34 13.28 5.63 -10.34
N ALA A 35 12.53 4.66 -10.87
CA ALA A 35 12.25 3.39 -10.21
C ALA A 35 13.53 2.57 -10.00
N ARG A 36 14.45 2.56 -10.98
CA ARG A 36 15.78 1.93 -10.83
C ARG A 36 16.63 2.61 -9.77
N ASP A 37 16.58 3.93 -9.66
CA ASP A 37 17.31 4.67 -8.64
C ASP A 37 16.75 4.33 -7.24
N VAL A 38 15.44 4.32 -7.05
CA VAL A 38 14.80 3.89 -5.78
C VAL A 38 15.13 2.43 -5.46
N ALA A 39 15.17 1.54 -6.45
CA ALA A 39 15.56 0.14 -6.22
C ALA A 39 17.01 0.01 -5.71
N ARG A 40 17.92 0.89 -6.13
CA ARG A 40 19.29 0.94 -5.59
C ARG A 40 19.28 1.44 -4.14
N ASP A 41 18.50 2.48 -3.84
CA ASP A 41 18.37 2.99 -2.47
C ASP A 41 17.87 1.88 -1.50
N ILE A 42 16.90 1.07 -1.94
CA ILE A 42 16.41 -0.10 -1.18
C ILE A 42 17.53 -1.10 -0.92
N GLU A 43 18.35 -1.41 -1.91
CA GLU A 43 19.47 -2.34 -1.76
C GLU A 43 20.54 -1.80 -0.80
N ASP A 44 20.84 -0.51 -0.88
CA ASP A 44 21.78 0.17 0.01
C ASP A 44 21.29 0.18 1.47
N LEU A 45 20.01 0.51 1.68
CA LEU A 45 19.36 0.43 3.01
C LEU A 45 19.39 -1.00 3.56
N ARG A 46 19.09 -2.00 2.73
CA ARG A 46 19.17 -3.41 3.11
C ARG A 46 20.58 -3.82 3.46
N ASN A 47 21.58 -3.40 2.70
CA ASN A 47 22.98 -3.72 2.97
C ASN A 47 23.45 -3.10 4.29
N ARG A 48 23.02 -1.87 4.59
CA ARG A 48 23.26 -1.25 5.90
C ARG A 48 22.62 -2.04 7.03
N LEU A 49 21.39 -2.51 6.86
CA LEU A 49 20.70 -3.32 7.89
C LEU A 49 21.38 -4.67 8.21
N LYS A 50 22.29 -5.15 7.36
CA LYS A 50 23.10 -6.35 7.63
C LYS A 50 24.24 -6.10 8.62
N ASP A 51 24.54 -4.85 8.95
CA ASP A 51 25.56 -4.52 9.93
C ASP A 51 25.03 -4.78 11.37
N ASP A 52 25.68 -5.74 12.03
CA ASP A 52 25.36 -6.17 13.39
C ASP A 52 25.74 -5.13 14.46
N GLY A 53 26.60 -4.17 14.12
CA GLY A 53 27.02 -3.08 15.01
C GLY A 53 26.04 -1.91 15.10
N ILE A 54 24.96 -1.91 14.33
CA ILE A 54 24.02 -0.77 14.27
C ILE A 54 23.20 -0.67 15.56
N HIS A 55 23.17 0.53 16.12
CA HIS A 55 22.36 0.86 17.29
C HIS A 55 20.86 0.59 17.04
N PRO A 56 20.09 0.01 18.00
CA PRO A 56 18.70 -0.38 17.79
C PRO A 56 17.79 0.73 17.21
N PHE A 57 17.94 1.96 17.70
CA PHE A 57 17.19 3.12 17.19
C PHE A 57 17.50 3.41 15.71
N GLN A 58 18.77 3.33 15.31
CA GLN A 58 19.16 3.53 13.91
C GLN A 58 18.68 2.37 13.03
N ARG A 59 18.72 1.13 13.55
CA ARG A 59 18.17 -0.04 12.87
C ARG A 59 16.68 0.13 12.60
N GLN A 60 15.92 0.65 13.57
CA GLN A 60 14.50 0.92 13.39
C GLN A 60 14.27 1.99 12.32
N ARG A 61 14.99 3.11 12.38
CA ARG A 61 14.90 4.16 11.36
C ARG A 61 15.21 3.64 9.95
N LEU A 62 16.26 2.82 9.80
CA LEU A 62 16.60 2.20 8.51
C LEU A 62 15.50 1.27 7.99
N LYS A 63 14.78 0.56 8.87
CA LYS A 63 13.62 -0.24 8.47
C LYS A 63 12.47 0.63 7.98
N ASP A 64 12.23 1.76 8.65
CA ASP A 64 11.17 2.69 8.26
C ASP A 64 11.51 3.36 6.92
N ASP A 65 12.76 3.81 6.73
CA ASP A 65 13.26 4.33 5.45
C ASP A 65 13.16 3.28 4.32
N LEU A 66 13.46 2.01 4.62
CA LEU A 66 13.35 0.89 3.68
C LEU A 66 11.89 0.64 3.27
N LEU A 67 10.96 0.72 4.21
CA LEU A 67 9.53 0.59 3.95
C LEU A 67 9.03 1.73 3.05
N GLU A 68 9.40 2.97 3.36
CA GLU A 68 9.01 4.13 2.55
C GLU A 68 9.57 4.03 1.12
N ALA A 69 10.82 3.60 0.97
CA ALA A 69 11.43 3.39 -0.34
C ALA A 69 10.73 2.27 -1.13
N ALA A 70 10.37 1.17 -0.48
CA ALA A 70 9.62 0.07 -1.09
C ALA A 70 8.23 0.51 -1.56
N GLU A 71 7.50 1.27 -0.75
CA GLU A 71 6.19 1.85 -1.12
C GLU A 71 6.32 2.80 -2.31
N ARG A 72 7.34 3.67 -2.30
CA ARG A 72 7.64 4.56 -3.43
C ARG A 72 7.93 3.78 -4.71
N LEU A 73 8.69 2.68 -4.63
CA LEU A 73 8.96 1.83 -5.79
C LEU A 73 7.68 1.16 -6.30
N CYS A 74 6.80 0.67 -5.42
CA CYS A 74 5.52 0.09 -5.82
C CYS A 74 4.65 1.11 -6.57
N ASN A 75 4.57 2.35 -6.07
CA ASN A 75 3.82 3.42 -6.73
C ASN A 75 4.39 3.75 -8.13
N LEU A 76 5.72 3.74 -8.27
CA LEU A 76 6.36 3.94 -9.57
C LEU A 76 6.10 2.77 -10.53
N LEU A 77 6.10 1.54 -10.04
CA LEU A 77 5.78 0.36 -10.84
C LEU A 77 4.33 0.35 -11.30
N ASP A 78 3.39 0.73 -10.43
CA ASP A 78 1.98 0.88 -10.80
C ASP A 78 1.78 1.92 -11.91
N LEU A 79 2.42 3.09 -11.75
CA LEU A 79 2.41 4.13 -12.77
C LEU A 79 3.01 3.63 -14.10
N LEU A 80 4.12 2.89 -14.06
CA LEU A 80 4.76 2.30 -15.23
C LEU A 80 3.85 1.27 -15.94
N MET A 81 3.14 0.44 -15.17
CA MET A 81 2.16 -0.50 -15.72
C MET A 81 1.04 0.22 -16.45
N SER A 82 0.53 1.32 -15.89
CA SER A 82 -0.51 2.11 -16.55
C SER A 82 -0.08 2.59 -17.95
N TRP A 83 1.20 2.98 -18.10
CA TRP A 83 1.72 3.45 -19.38
C TRP A 83 2.04 2.36 -20.40
N LEU A 84 2.21 1.10 -20.00
CA LEU A 84 2.44 -0.01 -20.96
C LEU A 84 1.36 -0.06 -22.05
N THR A 85 0.13 0.33 -21.71
CA THR A 85 -1.00 0.37 -22.63
C THR A 85 -0.94 1.57 -23.60
N MET A 86 -0.23 2.63 -23.24
CA MET A 86 -0.19 3.91 -23.96
C MET A 86 1.07 4.10 -24.81
N VAL A 87 2.13 3.33 -24.56
CA VAL A 87 3.40 3.42 -25.30
C VAL A 87 3.42 2.52 -26.55
N SER A 88 4.22 2.92 -27.54
CA SER A 88 4.42 2.12 -28.77
C SER A 88 5.14 0.80 -28.49
N ALA A 89 5.06 -0.14 -29.44
CA ALA A 89 5.68 -1.45 -29.29
C ALA A 89 7.22 -1.40 -29.09
N SER A 90 7.90 -0.42 -29.71
CA SER A 90 9.36 -0.26 -29.60
C SER A 90 9.82 0.15 -28.19
N VAL A 91 8.96 0.84 -27.43
CA VAL A 91 9.21 1.24 -26.04
C VAL A 91 8.59 0.24 -25.05
N ARG A 92 7.45 -0.36 -25.40
CA ARG A 92 6.72 -1.29 -24.53
C ARG A 92 7.56 -2.48 -24.10
N HIS A 93 8.29 -3.10 -25.02
CA HIS A 93 9.10 -4.28 -24.71
C HIS A 93 10.21 -3.99 -23.69
N PRO A 94 11.13 -3.02 -23.93
CA PRO A 94 12.17 -2.69 -22.94
C PRO A 94 11.60 -2.12 -21.64
N LEU A 95 10.45 -1.45 -21.69
CA LEU A 95 9.75 -0.99 -20.49
C LEU A 95 9.24 -2.17 -19.65
N SER A 96 8.61 -3.16 -20.30
CA SER A 96 8.10 -4.37 -19.64
C SER A 96 9.23 -5.20 -19.03
N GLU A 97 10.36 -5.34 -19.71
CA GLU A 97 11.53 -6.01 -19.17
C GLU A 97 12.08 -5.28 -17.94
N GLY A 98 12.18 -3.95 -18.01
CA GLY A 98 12.61 -3.14 -16.87
C GLY A 98 11.65 -3.22 -15.67
N ILE A 99 10.34 -3.25 -15.91
CA ILE A 99 9.33 -3.46 -14.86
C ILE A 99 9.51 -4.83 -14.22
N GLN A 100 9.69 -5.88 -15.03
CA GLN A 100 9.87 -7.24 -14.53
C GLN A 100 11.16 -7.39 -13.70
N GLU A 101 12.27 -6.83 -14.17
CA GLU A 101 13.54 -6.76 -13.43
C GLU A 101 13.34 -6.14 -12.04
N LEU A 102 12.64 -5.00 -11.98
CA LEU A 102 12.37 -4.28 -10.73
C LEU A 102 11.43 -5.06 -9.81
N ARG A 103 10.42 -5.74 -10.36
CA ARG A 103 9.52 -6.62 -9.60
C ARG A 103 10.27 -7.77 -8.95
N GLU A 104 11.12 -8.46 -9.69
CA GLU A 104 11.91 -9.59 -9.16
C GLU A 104 12.88 -9.13 -8.06
N ARG A 105 13.55 -7.99 -8.27
CA ARG A 105 14.42 -7.37 -7.25
C ARG A 105 13.63 -6.99 -6.01
N LEU A 106 12.46 -6.37 -6.19
CA LEU A 106 11.63 -5.98 -5.07
C LEU A 106 11.00 -7.19 -4.38
N LEU A 107 10.54 -8.23 -5.07
CA LEU A 107 10.06 -9.48 -4.47
C LEU A 107 11.13 -10.09 -3.55
N SER A 108 12.38 -10.17 -4.00
CA SER A 108 13.48 -10.72 -3.21
C SER A 108 13.74 -9.97 -1.89
N THR A 109 13.29 -8.71 -1.79
CA THR A 109 13.55 -7.82 -0.64
C THR A 109 12.30 -7.47 0.15
N GLY A 110 11.16 -7.35 -0.53
CA GLY A 110 9.90 -6.77 -0.08
C GLY A 110 8.91 -7.81 0.43
N VAL A 111 9.02 -9.07 0.02
CA VAL A 111 8.19 -10.18 0.55
C VAL A 111 8.23 -10.21 2.09
N ARG A 112 9.42 -10.09 2.67
CA ARG A 112 9.56 -10.05 4.13
C ARG A 112 8.93 -8.82 4.75
N LEU A 113 9.01 -7.66 4.08
CA LEU A 113 8.39 -6.42 4.54
C LEU A 113 6.86 -6.48 4.48
N ILE A 114 6.31 -7.13 3.45
CA ILE A 114 4.87 -7.39 3.32
C ILE A 114 4.40 -8.30 4.46
N GLY A 115 5.15 -9.37 4.74
CA GLY A 115 4.89 -10.23 5.90
C GLY A 115 4.93 -9.47 7.22
N ASP A 116 5.98 -8.67 7.46
CA ASP A 116 6.12 -7.84 8.67
C ASP A 116 4.97 -6.82 8.80
N LYS A 117 4.51 -6.23 7.69
CA LYS A 117 3.39 -5.27 7.66
C LYS A 117 2.05 -5.97 7.94
N ALA A 118 1.83 -7.15 7.36
CA ALA A 118 0.66 -7.99 7.66
C ALA A 118 0.61 -8.36 9.16
N ASP A 119 1.73 -8.79 9.74
CA ASP A 119 1.81 -9.13 11.17
C ASP A 119 1.49 -7.94 12.09
N ARG A 120 1.96 -6.73 11.73
CA ARG A 120 1.63 -5.51 12.47
C ARG A 120 0.13 -5.20 12.40
N LEU A 121 -0.48 -5.35 11.22
CA LEU A 121 -1.93 -5.13 11.05
C LEU A 121 -2.73 -6.15 11.86
N LEU A 122 -2.34 -7.42 11.82
CA LEU A 122 -2.95 -8.49 12.62
C LEU A 122 -2.85 -8.18 14.12
N THR A 123 -1.69 -7.75 14.59
CA THR A 123 -1.49 -7.38 16.00
C THR A 123 -2.36 -6.18 16.40
N GLN A 124 -2.45 -5.15 15.55
CA GLN A 124 -3.29 -3.98 15.81
C GLN A 124 -4.77 -4.34 15.84
N ALA A 125 -5.20 -5.23 14.95
CA ALA A 125 -6.57 -5.69 14.87
C ALA A 125 -6.97 -6.59 16.06
N ASP A 126 -6.07 -7.48 16.51
CA ASP A 126 -6.27 -8.30 17.72
C ASP A 126 -6.31 -7.44 18.99
N LEU A 127 -5.48 -6.40 19.09
CA LEU A 127 -5.56 -5.45 20.20
C LEU A 127 -6.88 -4.66 20.19
N ALA A 128 -7.36 -4.28 19.00
CA ALA A 128 -8.63 -3.58 18.85
C ALA A 128 -9.84 -4.46 19.23
N SER A 129 -9.81 -5.76 18.89
CA SER A 129 -10.89 -6.69 19.20
C SER A 129 -10.95 -7.07 20.68
N ARG A 130 -9.82 -7.02 21.38
CA ARG A 130 -9.71 -7.30 22.83
C ARG A 130 -10.00 -6.10 23.74
N GLY A 131 -10.15 -4.90 23.19
CA GLY A 131 -10.29 -3.67 23.97
C GLY A 131 -11.36 -3.77 25.06
N ASP A 132 -10.99 -3.41 26.30
CA ASP A 132 -11.79 -3.47 27.53
C ASP A 132 -13.08 -2.60 27.45
N GLY A 133 -14.08 -3.07 26.70
CA GLY A 133 -15.45 -2.55 26.72
C GLY A 133 -15.75 -1.37 25.79
N VAL A 134 -14.77 -0.78 25.09
CA VAL A 134 -15.01 0.30 24.11
C VAL A 134 -14.38 -0.05 22.77
N PHE A 135 -15.22 -0.51 21.83
CA PHE A 135 -14.80 -0.74 20.45
C PHE A 135 -14.63 0.60 19.72
N PRO A 136 -13.42 0.94 19.22
CA PRO A 136 -13.20 2.21 18.55
C PRO A 136 -13.85 2.22 17.16
N LEU A 137 -14.91 3.01 16.99
CA LEU A 137 -15.54 3.25 15.68
C LEU A 137 -14.52 3.72 14.64
N GLY A 138 -14.65 3.23 13.41
CA GLY A 138 -13.77 3.52 12.29
C GLY A 138 -12.44 2.75 12.30
N ILE A 139 -12.21 1.82 13.24
CA ILE A 139 -11.03 0.96 13.19
C ILE A 139 -11.12 -0.07 12.06
N SER A 140 -12.32 -0.61 11.79
CA SER A 140 -12.52 -1.57 10.70
C SER A 140 -12.20 -0.92 9.34
N PHE A 141 -12.64 0.33 9.15
CA PHE A 141 -12.37 1.10 7.93
C PHE A 141 -10.87 1.34 7.72
N ARG A 142 -10.16 1.80 8.76
CA ARG A 142 -8.71 2.02 8.68
C ARG A 142 -7.93 0.73 8.42
N MET A 143 -8.35 -0.38 9.01
CA MET A 143 -7.73 -1.68 8.74
C MET A 143 -8.06 -2.17 7.33
N ALA A 144 -9.28 -1.96 6.83
CA ALA A 144 -9.65 -2.28 5.47
C ALA A 144 -8.81 -1.52 4.44
N GLU A 145 -8.61 -0.21 4.66
CA GLU A 145 -7.73 0.62 3.83
C GLU A 145 -6.27 0.12 3.86
N ALA A 146 -5.75 -0.20 5.05
CA ALA A 146 -4.39 -0.70 5.19
C ALA A 146 -4.17 -2.06 4.52
N VAL A 147 -5.14 -2.98 4.63
CA VAL A 147 -5.11 -4.28 3.94
C VAL A 147 -5.26 -4.10 2.43
N ALA A 148 -6.15 -3.23 1.96
CA ALA A 148 -6.31 -2.94 0.55
C ALA A 148 -4.99 -2.42 -0.06
N ASN A 149 -4.31 -1.48 0.60
CA ASN A 149 -3.01 -0.98 0.17
C ASN A 149 -1.95 -2.09 0.10
N LEU A 150 -2.00 -3.05 1.03
CA LEU A 150 -1.10 -4.20 1.03
C LEU A 150 -1.39 -5.16 -0.14
N LEU A 151 -2.66 -5.38 -0.47
CA LEU A 151 -3.06 -6.20 -1.62
C LEU A 151 -2.69 -5.55 -2.95
N THR A 152 -2.85 -4.24 -3.09
CA THR A 152 -2.36 -3.50 -4.28
C THR A 152 -0.85 -3.66 -4.43
N THR A 153 -0.10 -3.60 -3.32
CA THR A 153 1.35 -3.85 -3.35
C THR A 153 1.66 -5.26 -3.85
N VAL A 154 0.93 -6.27 -3.37
CA VAL A 154 1.07 -7.66 -3.81
C VAL A 154 0.74 -7.83 -5.30
N GLU A 155 -0.32 -7.18 -5.79
CA GLU A 155 -0.69 -7.17 -7.20
C GLU A 155 0.40 -6.56 -8.09
N VAL A 156 0.96 -5.42 -7.68
CA VAL A 156 2.08 -4.76 -8.36
C VAL A 156 3.30 -5.67 -8.45
N LEU A 157 3.51 -6.56 -7.49
CA LEU A 157 4.63 -7.49 -7.44
C LEU A 157 4.43 -8.79 -8.22
N GLY A 158 3.31 -8.96 -8.90
CA GLY A 158 3.01 -10.18 -9.67
C GLY A 158 1.90 -11.02 -9.07
N GLY A 159 1.19 -10.51 -8.06
CA GLY A 159 0.00 -11.12 -7.50
C GLY A 159 0.27 -12.04 -6.32
N TYR A 160 -0.84 -12.54 -5.75
CA TYR A 160 -0.84 -13.34 -4.53
C TYR A 160 -0.04 -14.64 -4.68
N GLU A 161 -0.13 -15.29 -5.83
CA GLU A 161 0.57 -16.56 -6.13
C GLU A 161 2.09 -16.41 -6.20
N ALA A 162 2.60 -15.19 -6.43
CA ALA A 162 4.03 -14.91 -6.45
C ALA A 162 4.63 -14.76 -5.05
N MET A 163 3.79 -14.69 -4.00
CA MET A 163 4.24 -14.58 -2.62
C MET A 163 4.54 -15.96 -2.02
N PRO A 164 5.49 -16.08 -1.08
CA PRO A 164 5.63 -17.30 -0.28
C PRO A 164 4.37 -17.63 0.52
N GLU A 165 4.18 -18.92 0.80
CA GLU A 165 3.00 -19.45 1.50
C GLU A 165 2.75 -18.79 2.86
N ASP A 166 3.81 -18.53 3.64
CA ASP A 166 3.68 -17.86 4.95
C ASP A 166 3.15 -16.42 4.83
N VAL A 167 3.53 -15.71 3.78
CA VAL A 167 3.01 -14.36 3.50
C VAL A 167 1.58 -14.42 2.98
N GLN A 168 1.26 -15.40 2.14
CA GLN A 168 -0.11 -15.66 1.69
C GLN A 168 -1.05 -15.89 2.89
N GLU A 169 -0.70 -16.80 3.81
CA GLU A 169 -1.49 -17.08 5.02
C GLU A 169 -1.73 -15.83 5.88
N LYS A 170 -0.70 -14.99 6.05
CA LYS A 170 -0.81 -13.72 6.79
C LYS A 170 -1.74 -12.73 6.11
N LEU A 171 -1.68 -12.62 4.78
CA LEU A 171 -2.56 -11.75 4.01
C LEU A 171 -4.02 -12.20 4.10
N ALA A 172 -4.27 -13.51 3.96
CA ALA A 172 -5.61 -14.08 4.14
C ALA A 172 -6.14 -13.81 5.56
N SER A 173 -5.31 -14.05 6.57
CA SER A 173 -5.67 -13.77 7.97
C SER A 173 -5.99 -12.29 8.20
N ALA A 174 -5.25 -11.37 7.56
CA ALA A 174 -5.50 -9.94 7.67
C ALA A 174 -6.83 -9.54 7.02
N GLN A 175 -7.19 -10.15 5.89
CA GLN A 175 -8.49 -9.96 5.25
C GLN A 175 -9.64 -10.47 6.12
N ASP A 176 -9.50 -11.68 6.68
CA ASP A 176 -10.51 -12.28 7.58
C ASP A 176 -10.72 -11.42 8.84
N MET A 177 -9.63 -10.89 9.39
CA MET A 177 -9.68 -10.03 10.57
C MET A 177 -10.39 -8.69 10.28
N VAL A 178 -10.15 -8.08 9.12
CA VAL A 178 -10.90 -6.89 8.68
C VAL A 178 -12.39 -7.19 8.58
N HIS A 179 -12.74 -8.34 8.00
CA HIS A 179 -14.14 -8.76 7.90
C HIS A 179 -14.76 -8.92 9.29
N HIS A 180 -14.06 -9.56 10.22
CA HIS A 180 -14.50 -9.71 11.61
C HIS A 180 -14.69 -8.36 12.32
N LEU A 181 -13.73 -7.44 12.21
CA LEU A 181 -13.85 -6.09 12.79
C LEU A 181 -15.04 -5.32 12.22
N ARG A 182 -15.33 -5.47 10.93
CA ARG A 182 -16.49 -4.84 10.31
C ARG A 182 -17.80 -5.39 10.86
N LEU A 183 -17.91 -6.71 11.01
CA LEU A 183 -19.08 -7.35 11.64
C LEU A 183 -19.26 -6.90 13.09
N MET A 184 -18.17 -6.78 13.86
CA MET A 184 -18.23 -6.22 15.20
C MET A 184 -18.76 -4.79 15.19
N GLU A 185 -18.27 -3.94 14.30
CA GLU A 185 -18.71 -2.54 14.20
C GLU A 185 -20.19 -2.42 13.82
N GLU A 186 -20.67 -3.24 12.87
CA GLU A 186 -22.08 -3.32 12.48
C GLU A 186 -22.95 -3.78 13.68
N ASN A 187 -22.51 -4.77 14.45
CA ASN A 187 -23.21 -5.23 15.65
C ASN A 187 -23.23 -4.17 16.77
N TYR A 188 -22.13 -3.43 16.97
CA TYR A 188 -22.06 -2.33 17.94
C TYR A 188 -22.96 -1.15 17.53
N ALA A 189 -22.98 -0.80 16.24
CA ALA A 189 -23.88 0.22 15.71
C ALA A 189 -25.35 -0.16 15.95
N PHE A 190 -25.70 -1.43 15.68
CA PHE A 190 -27.04 -1.96 15.94
C PHE A 190 -27.39 -1.93 17.45
N ALA A 191 -26.50 -2.38 18.33
CA ALA A 191 -26.75 -2.37 19.77
C ALA A 191 -27.02 -0.96 20.31
N ARG A 192 -26.30 0.05 19.80
CA ARG A 192 -26.50 1.45 20.17
C ARG A 192 -27.85 2.02 19.72
N GLU A 193 -28.32 1.62 18.53
CA GLU A 193 -29.66 2.01 18.05
C GLU A 193 -30.79 1.43 18.92
N PHE A 194 -30.60 0.26 19.54
CA PHE A 194 -31.57 -0.34 20.47
C PHE A 194 -31.49 0.25 21.89
N GLU A 195 -30.31 0.65 22.34
CA GLU A 195 -30.12 1.29 23.66
C GLU A 195 -30.74 2.70 23.69
N GLU A 196 -30.78 3.42 22.56
CA GLU A 196 -31.49 4.71 22.43
C GLU A 196 -33.03 4.59 22.39
N VAL A 197 -33.59 3.38 22.22
CA VAL A 197 -35.04 3.13 22.18
C VAL A 197 -35.62 2.79 23.55
N ASP A 198 -34.78 2.43 24.52
CA ASP A 198 -35.20 1.92 25.83
C ASP A 198 -34.94 2.90 26.99
N THR A 199 -34.83 4.21 26.73
CA THR A 199 -35.11 5.19 27.79
C THR A 199 -36.61 5.19 28.07
N PRO A 200 -37.09 4.65 29.20
CA PRO A 200 -38.48 4.85 29.56
C PRO A 200 -38.68 6.36 29.70
N ALA A 201 -39.58 6.92 28.89
CA ALA A 201 -40.13 8.22 29.18
C ALA A 201 -40.54 8.21 30.65
N GLU A 202 -39.97 9.11 31.45
CA GLU A 202 -40.33 9.31 32.84
C GLU A 202 -41.86 9.25 32.93
N PHE A 203 -42.36 8.29 33.70
CA PHE A 203 -43.73 8.29 34.13
C PHE A 203 -43.89 9.58 34.94
N ASP A 204 -44.46 10.61 34.31
CA ASP A 204 -44.96 11.80 35.00
C ASP A 204 -45.83 11.32 36.17
N ASP A 205 -45.49 11.81 37.36
CA ASP A 205 -46.19 11.56 38.62
C ASP A 205 -47.72 11.63 38.43
N PRO A 206 -48.49 10.70 39.02
CA PRO A 206 -49.95 10.85 39.04
C PRO A 206 -50.30 12.13 39.81
N PRO A 207 -51.20 13.00 39.30
CA PRO A 207 -51.57 14.21 39.99
C PRO A 207 -52.15 13.88 41.37
N SER A 208 -51.47 14.38 42.39
CA SER A 208 -51.89 14.38 43.78
C SER A 208 -53.28 14.99 43.92
N GLY A 209 -54.31 14.15 44.09
CA GLY A 209 -55.68 14.67 44.20
C GLY A 209 -56.82 13.67 44.23
N PHE A 210 -56.64 12.47 44.79
CA PHE A 210 -57.78 11.56 45.04
C PHE A 210 -57.87 11.18 46.52
N THR A 211 -58.58 12.00 47.28
CA THR A 211 -59.12 11.62 48.59
C THR A 211 -60.28 10.65 48.40
N LEU A 212 -60.15 9.42 48.90
CA LEU A 212 -61.27 8.49 49.06
C LEU A 212 -62.22 9.02 50.15
N PRO A 213 -63.56 9.05 49.92
CA PRO A 213 -64.49 9.33 50.99
C PRO A 213 -64.52 8.15 51.96
N ARG A 214 -64.34 8.44 53.25
CA ARG A 214 -64.64 7.48 54.32
C ARG A 214 -66.15 7.30 54.40
N PHE A 215 -66.63 6.12 54.05
CA PHE A 215 -67.73 5.41 54.72
C PHE A 215 -67.54 3.90 54.55
#